data_AF-A0A8B2S8Y0-F1
#
_entry.id   AF-A0A8B2S8Y0-F1
#
_cell.length_a   1.000
_cell.length_b   1.000
_cell.length_c   1.000
_cell.angle_alpha   90.00
_cell.angle_beta   90.00
_cell.angle_gamma   90.00
#
_symmetry.space_group_name_H-M   'P 1'
#
loop_
_entity.id
_entity.type
_entity.pdbx_description
1 polymer ?
#
loop_
_entity_poly.entity_id
_entity_poly.type
_entity_poly.pdbx_seq_one_letter_code
_entity_poly.pdbx_strand_id
1 'polypeptide(L)'
;MKSMALIVAGALLLAGCAQERPLTSYDDTGLCILKGQAMGYGNTDIIPKIQDEFARRGELSISKADCDTYTKTGIQDAKVKMKTSDGIIQQSNQSMMINAIQGN
;
A
#
# COMPACT_ATOMS: atom_id res chain seq x y z
N MET A 1 39.46 3.54 26.21
CA MET A 1 38.24 4.26 25.79
C MET A 1 38.22 4.36 24.26
N LYS A 2 37.81 3.31 23.55
CA LYS A 2 37.82 3.29 22.08
C LYS A 2 36.84 2.24 21.53
N SER A 3 35.61 2.22 22.06
CA SER A 3 34.66 1.14 21.74
C SER A 3 33.19 1.56 21.80
N MET A 4 32.87 2.86 21.67
CA MET A 4 31.48 3.34 21.69
C MET A 4 31.04 4.06 20.40
N ALA A 5 31.92 4.25 19.42
CA ALA A 5 31.59 4.97 18.19
C ALA A 5 30.94 4.10 17.10
N LEU A 6 30.91 2.77 17.24
CA LEU A 6 30.46 1.86 16.19
C LEU A 6 28.95 1.53 16.23
N ILE A 7 28.23 1.90 17.30
CA ILE A 7 26.81 1.53 17.44
C ILE A 7 25.88 2.54 16.75
N VAL A 8 26.31 3.80 16.56
CA VAL A 8 25.46 4.85 15.97
C VAL A 8 25.31 4.70 14.45
N ALA A 9 26.26 4.04 13.78
CA ALA A 9 26.24 3.89 12.31
C ALA A 9 25.30 2.77 11.82
N GLY A 10 24.89 1.83 12.68
CA GLY A 10 24.04 0.70 12.28
C GLY A 10 22.53 1.00 12.22
N ALA A 11 22.06 2.03 12.93
CA ALA A 11 20.63 2.31 13.07
C ALA A 11 20.03 3.09 11.87
N LEU A 12 20.85 3.77 11.07
CA LEU A 12 20.38 4.57 9.93
C LEU A 12 20.07 3.75 8.67
N LEU A 13 20.46 2.47 8.64
CA LEU A 13 20.25 1.58 7.49
C LEU A 13 18.92 0.80 7.53
N LEU A 14 18.11 0.97 8.58
CA LEU A 14 16.78 0.37 8.67
C LEU A 14 15.68 1.20 7.97
N ALA A 15 16.00 2.38 7.44
CA ALA A 15 15.08 3.20 6.64
C ALA A 15 14.95 2.73 5.17
N GLY A 16 15.26 1.46 4.88
CA GLY A 16 15.16 0.86 3.55
C GLY A 16 13.79 0.24 3.22
N CYS A 17 12.74 0.54 3.99
CA CYS A 17 11.45 -0.11 3.84
C CYS A 17 10.57 0.65 2.83
N ALA A 18 10.48 0.10 1.61
CA ALA A 18 9.58 0.53 0.53
C ALA A 18 9.81 1.97 0.02
N GLN A 19 10.87 2.18 -0.76
CA GLN A 19 10.92 3.35 -1.63
C GLN A 19 9.72 3.31 -2.57
N GLU A 20 8.75 4.20 -2.35
CA GLU A 20 7.53 4.30 -3.16
C GLU A 20 7.92 4.41 -4.63
N ARG A 21 7.39 3.50 -5.45
CA ARG A 21 7.65 3.51 -6.89
C ARG A 21 7.16 4.85 -7.45
N PRO A 22 7.98 5.60 -8.22
CA PRO A 22 7.58 6.90 -8.72
C PRO A 22 6.36 6.76 -9.64
N LEU A 23 5.37 7.66 -9.47
CA LEU A 23 4.10 7.62 -10.23
C LEU A 23 4.31 7.65 -11.75
N THR A 24 5.37 8.31 -12.21
CA THR A 24 5.76 8.39 -13.63
C THR A 24 6.15 7.04 -14.24
N SER A 25 6.45 6.03 -13.43
CA SER A 25 6.83 4.69 -13.90
C SER A 25 5.66 3.72 -14.08
N TYR A 26 4.44 4.14 -13.75
CA TYR A 26 3.22 3.37 -14.02
C TYR A 26 2.71 3.71 -15.43
N ASP A 27 2.23 2.69 -16.15
CA ASP A 27 1.40 2.91 -17.33
C ASP A 27 0.01 3.45 -16.93
N ASP A 28 -0.80 3.87 -17.90
CA ASP A 28 -2.09 4.49 -17.59
C ASP A 28 -3.05 3.53 -16.90
N THR A 29 -3.06 2.27 -17.32
CA THR A 29 -3.82 1.19 -16.66
C THR A 29 -3.39 1.03 -15.21
N GLY A 30 -2.09 0.92 -14.94
CA GLY A 30 -1.53 0.80 -13.59
C GLY A 30 -1.84 2.02 -12.73
N LEU A 31 -1.83 3.23 -13.30
CA LEU A 31 -2.18 4.46 -12.59
C LEU A 31 -3.67 4.47 -12.18
N CYS A 32 -4.58 4.00 -13.04
CA CYS A 32 -6.01 3.86 -12.73
C CYS A 32 -6.26 2.81 -11.64
N ILE A 33 -5.57 1.66 -11.70
CA ILE A 33 -5.63 0.64 -10.64
C ILE A 33 -5.12 1.21 -9.32
N LEU A 34 -3.97 1.89 -9.34
CA LEU A 34 -3.35 2.48 -8.16
C LEU A 34 -4.25 3.52 -7.51
N LYS A 35 -4.90 4.39 -8.30
CA LYS A 35 -5.93 5.32 -7.82
C LYS A 35 -7.05 4.57 -7.11
N GLY A 36 -7.55 3.50 -7.72
CA GLY A 36 -8.59 2.66 -7.13
C GLY A 36 -8.18 2.06 -5.79
N GLN A 37 -6.97 1.49 -5.71
CA GLN A 37 -6.44 0.92 -4.48
C GLN A 37 -6.27 2.00 -3.39
N ALA A 38 -5.72 3.15 -3.73
CA ALA A 38 -5.57 4.28 -2.80
C ALA A 38 -6.92 4.74 -2.23
N MET A 39 -7.94 4.84 -3.07
CA MET A 39 -9.32 5.13 -2.65
C MET A 39 -9.88 4.02 -1.75
N GLY A 40 -9.64 2.75 -2.10
CA GLY A 40 -10.13 1.60 -1.33
C GLY A 40 -9.51 1.49 0.06
N TYR A 41 -8.22 1.79 0.19
CA TYR A 41 -7.52 1.87 1.49
C TYR A 41 -7.74 3.18 2.25
N GLY A 42 -8.38 4.17 1.64
CA GLY A 42 -8.57 5.50 2.24
C GLY A 42 -7.27 6.31 2.37
N ASN A 43 -6.27 6.07 1.50
CA ASN A 43 -5.01 6.80 1.51
C ASN A 43 -5.20 8.18 0.87
N THR A 44 -5.53 9.18 1.70
CA THR A 44 -5.79 10.56 1.28
C THR A 44 -4.56 11.30 0.79
N ASP A 45 -3.35 10.83 1.10
CA ASP A 45 -2.11 11.53 0.80
C ASP A 45 -1.61 11.26 -0.63
N ILE A 46 -1.85 10.04 -1.15
CA ILE A 46 -1.40 9.63 -2.49
C ILE A 46 -2.42 9.96 -3.58
N ILE A 47 -3.72 10.01 -3.25
CA ILE A 47 -4.80 10.33 -4.20
C ILE A 47 -4.54 11.66 -4.95
N PRO A 48 -4.24 12.79 -4.30
CA PRO A 48 -3.99 14.04 -5.02
C PRO A 48 -2.74 13.94 -5.92
N LYS A 49 -1.68 13.27 -5.47
CA LYS A 49 -0.47 13.07 -6.29
C LYS A 49 -0.75 12.26 -7.55
N ILE A 50 -1.63 11.26 -7.48
CA ILE A 50 -2.07 10.48 -8.64
C ILE A 50 -2.94 11.35 -9.57
N GLN A 51 -3.81 12.21 -9.03
CA GLN A 51 -4.60 13.16 -9.82
C GLN A 51 -3.71 14.17 -10.55
N ASP A 52 -2.67 14.67 -9.89
CA ASP A 52 -1.67 15.56 -10.51
C ASP A 52 -0.93 14.85 -11.65
N GLU A 53 -0.57 13.57 -11.47
CA GLU A 53 0.06 12.78 -12.54
C GLU A 53 -0.90 12.56 -13.73
N PHE A 54 -2.20 12.32 -13.49
CA PHE A 54 -3.20 12.30 -14.57
C PHE A 54 -3.26 13.65 -15.30
N ALA A 55 -3.29 14.76 -14.56
CA ALA A 55 -3.32 16.11 -15.15
C ALA A 55 -2.05 16.41 -15.96
N ARG A 56 -0.88 15.94 -15.49
CA ARG A 56 0.41 16.07 -16.19
C ARG A 56 0.44 15.28 -17.50
N ARG A 57 -0.19 14.10 -17.54
CA ARG A 57 -0.29 13.26 -18.75
C ARG A 57 -1.30 13.82 -19.76
N GLY A 58 -2.39 14.41 -19.28
CA GLY A 58 -3.48 14.87 -20.12
C GLY A 58 -4.32 13.69 -20.61
N GLU A 59 -4.29 13.41 -21.91
CA GLU A 59 -5.03 12.30 -22.49
C GLU A 59 -4.30 10.97 -22.25
N LEU A 60 -5.03 9.97 -21.78
CA LEU A 60 -4.51 8.65 -21.52
C LEU A 60 -4.55 7.80 -22.79
N SER A 61 -3.63 6.84 -22.86
CA SER A 61 -3.61 5.80 -23.89
C SER A 61 -4.81 4.84 -23.84
N ILE A 62 -5.60 4.90 -22.77
CA ILE A 62 -6.81 4.10 -22.56
C ILE A 62 -8.06 4.98 -22.50
N SER A 63 -9.21 4.39 -22.80
CA SER A 63 -10.47 5.13 -22.69
C SER A 63 -10.78 5.49 -21.24
N LYS A 64 -11.56 6.56 -21.06
CA LYS A 64 -12.07 6.94 -19.73
C LYS A 64 -12.87 5.79 -19.09
N ALA A 65 -13.66 5.07 -19.88
CA ALA A 65 -14.46 3.94 -19.41
C ALA A 65 -13.59 2.78 -18.89
N ASP A 66 -12.48 2.51 -19.57
CA ASP A 66 -11.52 1.50 -19.12
C ASP A 66 -10.83 1.94 -17.82
N CYS A 67 -10.38 3.20 -17.75
CA CYS A 67 -9.79 3.74 -16.52
C CYS A 67 -10.77 3.70 -15.33
N ASP A 68 -12.04 4.02 -15.55
CA ASP A 68 -13.08 3.92 -14.52
C ASP A 68 -13.29 2.47 -14.07
N THR A 69 -13.22 1.52 -15.01
CA THR A 69 -13.29 0.08 -14.72
C THR A 69 -12.11 -0.37 -13.87
N TYR A 70 -10.88 -0.03 -14.27
CA TYR A 70 -9.66 -0.33 -13.52
C TYR A 70 -9.65 0.31 -12.14
N THR A 71 -10.16 1.53 -12.01
CA THR A 71 -10.31 2.21 -10.72
C THR A 71 -11.27 1.43 -9.82
N LYS A 72 -12.42 0.97 -10.33
CA LYS A 72 -13.36 0.13 -9.57
C LYS A 72 -12.73 -1.20 -9.15
N THR A 73 -11.97 -1.84 -10.04
CA THR A 73 -11.22 -3.06 -9.74
C THR A 73 -10.21 -2.83 -8.62
N GLY A 74 -9.45 -1.72 -8.66
CA GLY A 74 -8.51 -1.35 -7.60
C GLY A 74 -9.20 -1.15 -6.23
N ILE A 75 -10.37 -0.50 -6.22
CA ILE A 75 -11.17 -0.32 -4.98
C ILE A 75 -11.60 -1.68 -4.42
N GLN A 76 -12.08 -2.59 -5.28
CA GLN A 76 -12.51 -3.92 -4.88
C GLN A 76 -11.33 -4.77 -4.35
N ASP A 77 -10.19 -4.74 -5.03
CA ASP A 77 -8.96 -5.43 -4.60
C ASP A 77 -8.52 -4.97 -3.21
N ALA A 78 -8.47 -3.66 -2.97
CA ALA A 78 -8.14 -3.11 -1.66
C ALA A 78 -9.12 -3.58 -0.57
N LYS A 79 -10.42 -3.56 -0.84
CA LYS A 79 -11.45 -4.04 0.11
C LYS A 79 -11.31 -5.54 0.41
N VAL A 80 -11.00 -6.37 -0.58
CA VAL A 80 -10.77 -7.81 -0.38
C VAL A 80 -9.54 -8.01 0.49
N LYS A 81 -8.43 -7.32 0.20
CA LYS A 81 -7.20 -7.40 0.99
C LYS A 81 -7.39 -6.97 2.43
N MET A 82 -8.10 -5.87 2.67
CA MET A 82 -8.45 -5.43 4.04
C MET A 82 -9.24 -6.48 4.80
N LYS A 83 -10.30 -7.05 4.19
CA LYS A 83 -11.08 -8.12 4.82
C LYS A 83 -10.24 -9.37 5.14
N THR A 84 -9.35 -9.75 4.22
CA THR A 84 -8.44 -10.88 4.46
C THR A 84 -7.49 -10.60 5.61
N SER A 85 -6.93 -9.39 5.69
CA SER A 85 -6.10 -8.97 6.82
C SER A 85 -6.87 -9.01 8.14
N ASP A 86 -8.10 -8.50 8.18
CA ASP A 86 -8.95 -8.56 9.37
C ASP A 86 -9.21 -10.00 9.81
N GLY A 87 -9.48 -10.90 8.86
CA GLY A 87 -9.66 -12.33 9.13
C GLY A 87 -8.40 -12.99 9.71
N ILE A 88 -7.23 -12.68 9.16
CA ILE A 88 -5.94 -13.17 9.69
C ILE A 88 -5.70 -12.66 11.11
N ILE A 89 -5.98 -11.39 11.38
CA ILE A 89 -5.85 -10.80 12.73
C ILE A 89 -6.80 -11.48 13.72
N GLN A 90 -8.06 -11.70 13.33
CA GLN A 90 -9.04 -12.40 14.18
C GLN A 90 -8.61 -13.84 14.49
N GLN A 91 -8.17 -14.58 13.48
CA GLN A 91 -7.66 -15.95 13.66
C GLN A 91 -6.43 -15.96 14.57
N SER A 92 -5.49 -15.04 14.37
CA SER A 92 -4.29 -14.91 15.20
C SER A 92 -4.65 -14.64 16.66
N ASN A 93 -5.60 -13.73 16.92
CA ASN A 93 -6.09 -13.43 18.27
C ASN A 93 -6.75 -14.64 18.93
N GLN A 94 -7.54 -15.42 18.19
CA GLN A 94 -8.14 -16.66 18.70
C GLN A 94 -7.05 -17.69 19.06
N SER A 95 -6.05 -17.87 18.22
CA SER A 95 -4.94 -18.79 18.50
C SER A 95 -4.14 -18.37 19.74
N MET A 96 -3.84 -17.07 19.89
CA MET A 96 -3.17 -16.57 21.09
C MET A 96 -3.99 -16.81 22.37
N MET A 97 -5.30 -16.58 22.31
CA MET A 97 -6.20 -16.83 23.43
C MET A 97 -6.24 -18.32 23.80
N ILE A 98 -6.30 -19.22 22.82
CA ILE A 98 -6.29 -20.68 23.06
C ILE A 98 -4.99 -21.10 23.74
N ASN A 99 -3.84 -20.64 23.25
CA ASN A 99 -2.54 -20.95 23.85
C ASN A 99 -2.44 -20.45 25.31
N ALA A 100 -2.96 -19.25 25.58
CA ALA A 100 -2.98 -18.68 26.93
C ALA A 100 -3.88 -19.46 27.91
N ILE A 101 -5.00 -20.03 27.44
CA ILE A 101 -5.90 -20.88 28.27
C ILE A 101 -5.28 -22.26 28.52
N GLN A 102 -4.57 -22.83 27.53
CA GLN A 102 -3.97 -24.16 27.64
C GLN A 102 -2.66 -24.20 28.45
N GLY A 103 -2.13 -23.05 28.88
CA GLY A 103 -1.02 -22.98 29.82
C GLY A 103 0.34 -23.43 29.26
N ASN A 104 0.55 -23.31 27.95
CA ASN A 104 1.87 -23.43 27.32
C ASN A 104 2.60 -22.09 27.30
#